data_AF-A0A7C5IPW4-F1
#
_entry.id   AF-A0A7C5IPW4-F1
#
_cell.length_a   1.000
_cell.length_b   1.000
_cell.length_c   1.000
_cell.angle_alpha   90.00
_cell.angle_beta   90.00
_cell.angle_gamma   90.00
#
_symmetry.space_group_name_H-M   'P 1'
#
loop_
_entity.id
_entity.type
_entity.pdbx_description
1 polymer ?
#
loop_
_entity_poly.entity_id
_entity_poly.type
_entity_poly.pdbx_seq_one_letter_code
_entity_poly.pdbx_strand_id
1 'polypeptide(L)'
;NKFRLDVTLAAELVMPGKDSLAHFFKEHDLGFGKDSRGETLCYRVWHPVWKTREILDIKFDFDFELLYGPEWAFLNDLEPFLKMYAVGSAIKVYTPVRLEEGIPVWEADEEVAGG
;
A
#
# COMPACT_ATOMS: atom_id res chain seq x y z
N ASN A 1 -3.30 6.86 25.21
CA ASN A 1 -3.28 6.73 23.75
C ASN A 1 -2.36 5.61 23.34
N LYS A 2 -2.90 4.44 23.02
CA LYS A 2 -2.10 3.36 22.44
C LYS A 2 -2.88 2.82 21.26
N PHE A 3 -2.47 3.22 20.06
CA PHE A 3 -2.94 2.58 18.83
C PHE A 3 -2.59 1.09 18.92
N ARG A 4 -3.59 0.22 18.78
CA ARG A 4 -3.42 -1.23 18.91
C ARG A 4 -3.95 -1.92 17.66
N LEU A 5 -3.22 -2.93 17.21
CA LEU A 5 -3.63 -3.82 16.13
C LEU A 5 -3.23 -5.24 16.53
N ASP A 6 -4.20 -6.12 16.73
CA ASP A 6 -4.03 -7.55 16.86
C ASP A 6 -4.61 -8.23 15.63
N VAL A 7 -3.85 -9.12 15.00
CA VAL A 7 -4.27 -9.85 13.81
C VAL A 7 -3.93 -11.32 13.97
N THR A 8 -4.91 -12.18 13.73
CA THR A 8 -4.70 -13.62 13.58
C THR A 8 -4.71 -13.95 12.09
N LEU A 9 -3.66 -14.61 11.62
CA LEU A 9 -3.46 -14.92 10.20
C LEU A 9 -3.50 -16.43 9.99
N ALA A 10 -3.98 -16.84 8.82
CA ALA A 10 -3.75 -18.20 8.35
C ALA A 10 -2.24 -18.48 8.18
N ALA A 11 -1.87 -19.75 8.30
CA ALA A 11 -0.48 -20.17 8.13
C ALA A 11 -0.02 -20.09 6.67
N GLU A 12 -0.94 -20.35 5.74
CA GLU A 12 -0.67 -20.46 4.30
C GLU A 12 -0.48 -19.09 3.63
N LEU A 13 0.41 -19.07 2.64
CA LEU A 13 0.64 -17.92 1.77
C LEU A 13 -0.02 -18.16 0.41
N VAL A 14 -0.84 -17.21 -0.02
CA VAL A 14 -1.58 -17.29 -1.27
C VAL A 14 -1.11 -16.18 -2.20
N MET A 15 -0.92 -16.50 -3.49
CA MET A 15 -0.76 -15.46 -4.50
C MET A 15 -2.13 -14.89 -4.83
N PRO A 16 -2.35 -13.56 -4.70
CA PRO A 16 -3.63 -12.97 -5.06
C PRO A 16 -3.88 -13.15 -6.57
N GLY A 17 -5.13 -13.46 -6.94
CA GLY A 17 -5.53 -13.50 -8.35
C GLY A 17 -5.45 -12.11 -8.97
N LYS A 18 -5.14 -12.02 -10.27
CA LYS A 18 -4.97 -10.74 -11.00
C LYS A 18 -6.22 -9.85 -10.95
N ASP A 19 -7.41 -10.44 -10.92
CA ASP A 19 -8.68 -9.71 -10.84
C ASP A 19 -9.16 -9.45 -9.40
N SER A 20 -8.33 -9.73 -8.39
CA SER A 20 -8.69 -9.55 -6.98
C SER A 20 -8.46 -8.11 -6.49
N LEU A 21 -9.26 -7.68 -5.51
CA LEU A 21 -9.03 -6.39 -4.82
C LEU A 21 -7.63 -6.31 -4.20
N ALA A 22 -7.11 -7.42 -3.68
CA ALA A 22 -5.78 -7.46 -3.10
C ALA A 22 -4.69 -7.14 -4.14
N HIS A 23 -4.81 -7.66 -5.36
CA HIS A 23 -3.92 -7.30 -6.46
C HIS A 23 -4.09 -5.82 -6.83
N PHE A 24 -5.33 -5.39 -7.07
CA PHE A 24 -5.62 -4.00 -7.46
C PHE A 24 -5.03 -2.96 -6.48
N PHE A 25 -5.24 -3.11 -5.17
CA PHE A 25 -4.78 -2.12 -4.20
C PHE A 25 -3.26 -2.13 -3.98
N LYS A 26 -2.57 -3.26 -4.22
CA LYS A 26 -1.13 -3.38 -3.97
C LYS A 26 -0.27 -2.92 -5.14
N GLU A 27 -0.64 -3.29 -6.36
CA GLU A 27 0.24 -3.14 -7.52
C GLU A 27 0.15 -1.72 -8.14
N HIS A 28 0.23 -0.69 -7.29
CA HIS A 28 0.32 0.71 -7.70
C HIS A 28 1.78 1.15 -7.77
N ASP A 29 2.22 1.51 -8.97
CA ASP A 29 3.62 1.80 -9.24
C ASP A 29 4.02 3.26 -9.01
N LEU A 30 3.09 4.18 -8.71
CA LEU A 30 3.38 5.61 -8.60
C LEU A 30 3.27 6.12 -7.17
N GLY A 31 4.34 6.78 -6.72
CA GLY A 31 4.38 7.57 -5.50
C GLY A 31 4.49 9.06 -5.80
N PHE A 32 3.92 9.88 -4.91
CA PHE A 32 3.96 11.34 -5.01
C PHE A 32 4.58 11.94 -3.76
N GLY A 33 5.26 13.07 -3.94
CA GLY A 33 5.87 13.81 -2.85
C GLY A 33 6.01 15.29 -3.20
N LYS A 34 6.62 16.05 -2.31
CA LYS A 34 7.01 17.43 -2.55
C LYS A 34 8.52 17.59 -2.36
N ASP A 35 9.14 18.38 -3.23
CA ASP A 35 10.51 18.79 -3.02
C ASP A 35 10.61 19.91 -1.97
N SER A 36 11.82 20.40 -1.69
CA SER A 36 12.05 21.47 -0.72
C SER A 36 11.45 22.83 -1.12
N ARG A 37 11.07 23.01 -2.39
CA ARG A 37 10.40 24.20 -2.93
C ARG A 37 8.87 24.04 -2.97
N GLY A 38 8.36 22.86 -2.62
CA GLY A 38 6.94 22.53 -2.65
C GLY A 38 6.44 22.05 -4.02
N GLU A 39 7.33 21.82 -4.98
CA GLU A 39 7.01 21.30 -6.30
C GLU A 39 6.64 19.81 -6.19
N THR A 40 5.64 19.39 -6.97
CA THR A 40 5.16 18.00 -6.91
C THR A 40 6.14 17.08 -7.63
N LEU A 41 6.61 16.06 -6.93
CA LEU A 41 7.44 15.00 -7.46
C LEU A 41 6.59 13.76 -7.73
N CYS A 42 6.88 13.07 -8.84
CA CYS A 42 6.35 11.77 -9.18
C CYS A 42 7.52 10.77 -9.27
N TYR A 43 7.42 9.63 -8.60
CA TYR A 43 8.42 8.57 -8.67
C TYR A 43 7.76 7.22 -8.85
N ARG A 44 8.49 6.29 -9.46
CA ARG A 44 8.06 4.90 -9.57
C ARG A 44 8.52 4.11 -8.35
N VAL A 45 7.65 3.24 -7.88
CA VAL A 45 7.95 2.16 -6.96
C VAL A 45 7.70 0.85 -7.70
N TRP A 46 8.61 -0.09 -7.57
CA TRP A 46 8.41 -1.44 -8.08
C TRP A 46 8.59 -2.45 -6.96
N HIS A 47 7.74 -3.46 -6.94
CA HIS A 47 7.87 -4.64 -6.11
C HIS A 47 7.37 -5.87 -6.86
N PRO A 48 7.87 -7.09 -6.54
CA PRO A 48 7.21 -8.30 -6.98
C PRO A 48 5.80 -8.39 -6.39
N VAL A 49 4.89 -9.09 -7.06
CA VAL A 49 3.53 -9.32 -6.54
C VAL A 49 3.62 -9.96 -5.15
N TRP A 50 3.00 -9.32 -4.16
CA TRP A 50 3.10 -9.79 -2.77
C TRP A 50 2.05 -10.85 -2.45
N LYS A 51 2.53 -12.02 -2.01
CA LYS A 51 1.70 -13.03 -1.35
C LYS A 51 0.91 -12.43 -0.19
N THR A 52 -0.28 -12.95 0.02
CA THR A 52 -1.17 -12.60 1.13
C THR A 52 -1.33 -13.75 2.10
N ARG A 53 -1.75 -13.41 3.31
CA ARG A 53 -2.36 -14.36 4.26
C ARG A 53 -3.81 -13.98 4.46
N GLU A 54 -4.66 -14.98 4.59
CA GLU A 54 -6.03 -14.77 5.07
C GLU A 54 -6.00 -14.22 6.50
N ILE A 55 -6.82 -13.20 6.75
CA ILE A 55 -7.04 -12.65 8.09
C ILE A 55 -8.20 -13.43 8.72
N LEU A 56 -7.91 -14.15 9.80
CA LEU A 56 -8.88 -14.97 10.53
C LEU A 56 -9.59 -14.18 11.64
N ASP A 57 -8.87 -13.25 12.29
CA ASP A 57 -9.40 -12.32 13.29
C ASP A 57 -8.61 -11.02 13.23
N ILE A 58 -9.28 -9.89 13.44
CA ILE A 58 -8.64 -8.58 13.51
C ILE A 58 -9.32 -7.73 14.58
N LYS A 59 -8.51 -7.18 15.48
CA LYS A 59 -8.93 -6.19 16.48
C LYS A 59 -8.03 -5.00 16.38
N PHE A 60 -8.61 -3.83 16.24
CA PHE A 60 -7.84 -2.60 16.24
C PHE A 60 -8.53 -1.53 17.06
N ASP A 61 -7.71 -0.67 17.64
CA ASP A 61 -8.10 0.49 18.40
C ASP A 61 -7.28 1.65 17.80
N PHE A 62 -7.91 2.33 16.85
CA PHE A 62 -7.36 3.51 16.18
C PHE A 62 -8.27 4.70 16.43
N ASP A 63 -7.66 5.78 16.93
CA ASP A 63 -8.31 7.08 17.01
C ASP A 63 -7.98 7.87 15.73
N PHE A 64 -8.86 7.77 14.73
CA PHE A 64 -8.71 8.43 13.44
C PHE A 64 -8.83 9.95 13.55
N GLU A 65 -9.59 10.47 14.52
CA GLU A 65 -9.65 11.90 14.80
C GLU A 65 -8.28 12.43 15.24
N LEU A 66 -7.64 11.72 16.18
CA LEU A 66 -6.31 12.09 16.64
C LEU A 66 -5.24 11.98 15.55
N LEU A 67 -5.36 11.00 14.65
CA LEU A 67 -4.37 10.76 13.58
C LEU A 67 -4.53 11.69 12.40
N TYR A 68 -5.76 11.94 11.96
CA TYR A 68 -6.05 12.59 10.68
C TYR A 68 -6.84 13.89 10.82
N GLY A 69 -7.44 14.16 11.98
CA GLY A 69 -8.23 15.35 12.26
C GLY A 69 -9.72 15.06 12.48
N PRO A 70 -10.48 16.02 13.07
CA PRO A 70 -11.90 15.85 13.42
C PRO A 70 -12.80 15.45 12.25
N GLU A 71 -12.46 15.85 11.03
CA GLU A 71 -13.20 15.48 9.83
C GLU A 71 -13.14 13.98 9.51
N TRP A 72 -12.20 13.25 10.09
CA TRP A 72 -12.02 11.80 9.94
C TRP A 72 -12.52 10.99 11.14
N ALA A 73 -13.08 11.65 12.16
CA ALA A 73 -13.59 10.99 13.37
C ALA A 73 -14.63 9.90 13.07
N PHE A 74 -15.40 10.05 11.99
CA PHE A 74 -16.41 9.07 11.58
C PHE A 74 -15.83 7.68 11.26
N LEU A 75 -14.53 7.58 10.93
CA LEU A 75 -13.87 6.30 10.68
C LEU A 75 -13.73 5.44 11.96
N ASN A 76 -13.79 6.05 13.15
CA ASN A 76 -13.76 5.34 14.43
C ASN A 76 -14.95 4.36 14.57
N ASP A 77 -16.05 4.65 13.89
CA ASP A 77 -17.31 3.90 13.99
C ASP A 77 -17.58 3.01 12.76
N LEU A 78 -16.67 2.96 11.78
CA LEU A 78 -16.85 2.21 10.54
C LEU A 78 -16.08 0.89 10.51
N GLU A 79 -16.70 -0.13 9.91
CA GLU A 79 -15.99 -1.36 9.58
C GLU A 79 -15.15 -1.17 8.30
N PRO A 80 -13.87 -1.59 8.28
CA PRO A 80 -13.05 -1.52 7.07
C PRO A 80 -13.66 -2.35 5.94
N PHE A 81 -13.80 -1.72 4.77
CA PHE A 81 -14.32 -2.39 3.57
C PHE A 81 -13.44 -3.55 3.09
N LEU A 82 -12.12 -3.36 3.10
CA LEU A 82 -11.14 -4.37 2.71
C LEU A 82 -10.12 -4.57 3.83
N LYS A 83 -9.97 -5.83 4.24
CA LYS A 83 -8.97 -6.29 5.21
C LYS A 83 -8.00 -7.21 4.47
N MET A 84 -6.72 -6.87 4.40
CA MET A 84 -5.72 -7.73 3.77
C MET A 84 -4.37 -7.65 4.46
N TYR A 85 -3.65 -8.78 4.48
CA TYR A 85 -2.28 -8.84 4.96
C TYR A 85 -1.34 -9.17 3.81
N ALA A 86 -0.40 -8.27 3.53
CA ALA A 86 0.68 -8.44 2.58
C ALA A 86 1.95 -8.85 3.32
N VAL A 87 2.67 -9.88 2.86
CA VAL A 87 3.96 -10.22 3.46
C VAL A 87 5.02 -9.13 3.19
N GLY A 88 4.88 -8.43 2.06
CA GLY A 88 5.87 -7.44 1.62
C GLY A 88 7.11 -8.08 1.00
N SER A 89 8.04 -7.24 0.57
CA SER A 89 9.36 -7.62 0.06
C SER A 89 10.31 -6.43 0.11
N ALA A 90 11.56 -6.64 -0.29
CA ALA A 90 12.38 -5.53 -0.77
C ALA A 90 11.71 -4.89 -1.99
N ILE A 91 11.81 -3.57 -2.10
CA ILE A 91 11.24 -2.77 -3.19
C ILE A 91 12.34 -1.99 -3.89
N LYS A 92 12.06 -1.54 -5.12
CA LYS A 92 12.87 -0.55 -5.83
C LYS A 92 12.12 0.77 -5.84
N VAL A 93 12.84 1.86 -5.57
CA VAL A 93 12.32 3.22 -5.71
C VAL A 93 13.18 3.92 -6.75
N TYR A 94 12.54 4.47 -7.78
CA TYR A 94 13.22 5.14 -8.89
C TYR A 94 13.36 6.63 -8.58
N THR A 95 14.32 7.28 -9.23
CA THR A 95 14.54 8.72 -9.09
C THR A 95 13.26 9.49 -9.43
N PRO A 96 12.81 10.42 -8.57
CA PRO A 96 11.65 11.24 -8.85
C PRO A 96 11.89 12.19 -10.02
N VAL A 97 10.84 12.45 -10.80
CA VAL A 97 10.75 13.56 -11.74
C VAL A 97 9.82 14.64 -11.20
N ARG A 98 9.94 15.88 -11.69
CA ARG A 98 8.90 16.87 -11.41
C ARG A 98 7.68 16.56 -12.24
N LEU A 99 6.49 16.60 -11.63
CA LEU A 99 5.25 16.29 -12.33
C LEU A 99 4.95 17.28 -13.46
N GLU A 100 5.42 18.52 -13.36
CA GLU A 100 5.34 19.52 -14.43
C GLU A 100 6.12 19.13 -15.70
N GLU A 101 7.13 18.27 -15.56
CA GLU A 101 7.91 17.70 -16.67
C GLU A 101 7.16 16.51 -17.33
N GLY A 102 6.04 16.08 -16.75
CA GLY A 102 5.19 14.98 -17.21
C GLY A 102 5.30 13.72 -16.36
N ILE A 103 4.35 12.80 -16.53
CA ILE A 103 4.43 11.45 -15.93
C ILE A 103 5.36 10.61 -16.81
N PRO A 104 6.50 10.12 -16.28
CA PRO A 104 7.39 9.27 -17.05
C PRO A 104 6.69 7.96 -17.41
N VAL A 105 6.98 7.46 -18.61
CA VAL A 105 6.71 6.06 -18.94
C VAL A 105 8.00 5.31 -18.60
N TRP A 106 7.98 4.57 -17.50
CA TRP A 106 9.07 3.65 -17.21
C TRP A 106 8.85 2.36 -18.00
N GLU A 107 9.91 1.84 -18.62
CA GLU A 107 9.85 0.50 -19.19
C GLU A 107 9.53 -0.50 -18.08
N ALA A 108 8.63 -1.44 -18.38
CA ALA A 108 8.33 -2.52 -17.45
C ALA A 108 9.63 -3.26 -17.13
N ASP A 109 9.91 -3.46 -15.85
CA ASP A 109 10.99 -4.38 -15.49
C ASP A 109 10.60 -5.75 -16.05
N GLU A 110 11.51 -6.40 -16.80
CA GLU A 110 11.28 -7.77 -17.24
C GLU A 110 10.90 -8.59 -16.00
N GLU A 111 9.74 -9.25 -16.07
CA GLU A 111 9.28 -10.18 -15.06
C GLU A 111 10.36 -11.27 -15.00
N VAL A 112 11.26 -11.20 -14.01
CA VAL A 112 12.23 -12.28 -13.78
C VAL A 112 11.42 -13.46 -13.28
N ALA A 113 10.88 -14.22 -14.22
CA ALA A 113 10.43 -15.58 -14.01
C ALA A 113 11.66 -16.37 -13.56
N GLY A 114 11.81 -16.58 -12.25
CA GLY A 114 12.93 -17.35 -11.75
C GLY A 114 12.85 -17.65 -10.26
N GLY A 115 12.53 -18.90 -9.94
CA GLY A 115 12.69 -19.49 -8.60
C GLY A 115 11.75 -20.66 -8.37
#